data_AF-A0A6G3WHU8-F1
#
_entry.id   AF-A0A6G3WHU8-F1
#
_cell.length_a   1.000
_cell.length_b   1.000
_cell.length_c   1.000
_cell.angle_alpha   90.00
_cell.angle_beta   90.00
_cell.angle_gamma   90.00
#
_symmetry.space_group_name_H-M   'P 1'
#
loop_
_entity.id
_entity.type
_entity.pdbx_description
1 polymer ?
#
loop_
_entity_poly.entity_id
_entity_poly.type
_entity_poly.pdbx_seq_one_letter_code
_entity_poly.pdbx_strand_id
1 'polypeptide(L)'
;MSTFDNATADRPIGLTAPSGIDRAAHHRLDEAWLAVAWSHPTTRVFVVSGGQVLIDDTPDGGTEIVMTQAFEAPVTETHRYFLGTDEEGVSYFALQKDSLPGRMDQSARPAGLREAGLLLGPRDAGLMVHAVALENWQRLHRFCSRCGE
;
A
#
# COMPACT_ATOMS: atom_id res chain seq x y z
N MET A 1 25.72 -42.25 -6.34
CA MET A 1 25.42 -41.28 -7.41
C MET A 1 24.26 -40.44 -6.92
N SER A 2 24.54 -39.37 -6.17
CA SER A 2 23.50 -38.50 -5.60
C SER A 2 23.14 -37.43 -6.61
N THR A 3 21.91 -37.48 -7.10
CA THR A 3 21.29 -36.43 -7.90
C THR A 3 20.99 -35.25 -6.98
N PHE A 4 21.66 -34.12 -7.22
CA PHE A 4 21.28 -32.86 -6.61
C PHE A 4 20.04 -32.36 -7.34
N ASP A 5 18.93 -32.21 -6.60
CA ASP A 5 17.67 -31.73 -7.13
C ASP A 5 17.82 -30.23 -7.45
N ASN A 6 17.73 -29.88 -8.73
CA ASN A 6 18.06 -28.54 -9.24
C ASN A 6 16.86 -27.58 -9.13
N ALA A 7 16.05 -27.71 -8.08
CA ALA A 7 14.80 -26.95 -7.88
C ALA A 7 15.04 -25.43 -7.71
N THR A 8 16.28 -25.01 -7.48
CA THR A 8 16.69 -23.60 -7.40
C THR A 8 16.96 -22.93 -8.74
N ALA A 9 17.10 -23.68 -9.84
CA ALA A 9 17.54 -23.13 -11.13
C ALA A 9 16.47 -22.30 -11.86
N ASP A 10 15.19 -22.46 -11.50
CA ASP A 10 14.06 -21.81 -12.20
C ASP A 10 13.32 -20.79 -11.32
N ARG A 11 13.91 -20.41 -10.17
CA ARG A 11 13.31 -19.39 -9.32
C ARG A 11 13.66 -18.02 -9.90
N PRO A 12 12.69 -17.24 -10.43
CA PRO A 12 12.99 -15.94 -11.00
C PRO A 12 13.67 -15.08 -9.94
N ILE A 13 14.69 -14.31 -10.36
CA ILE A 13 15.35 -13.36 -9.49
C ILE A 13 14.31 -12.30 -9.13
N GLY A 14 13.76 -12.40 -7.92
CA GLY A 14 12.90 -11.37 -7.36
C GLY A 14 13.72 -10.11 -7.17
N LEU A 15 13.54 -9.13 -8.05
CA LEU A 15 14.15 -7.79 -7.93
C LEU A 15 13.58 -6.98 -6.75
N THR A 16 12.56 -7.53 -6.10
CA THR A 16 11.88 -7.00 -4.92
C THR A 16 11.55 -8.16 -3.98
N ALA A 17 11.68 -7.95 -2.67
CA ALA A 17 11.19 -8.91 -1.69
C ALA A 17 9.69 -9.17 -1.93
N PRO A 18 9.21 -10.43 -1.88
CA PRO A 18 7.81 -10.72 -2.12
C PRO A 18 6.96 -10.10 -1.00
N SER A 19 6.16 -9.10 -1.35
CA SER A 19 5.22 -8.47 -0.42
C SER A 19 3.93 -9.28 -0.23
N GLY A 20 3.74 -10.36 -1.01
CA GLY A 20 2.49 -11.13 -1.03
C GLY A 20 1.31 -10.37 -1.65
N ILE A 21 1.55 -9.25 -2.34
CA ILE A 21 0.52 -8.42 -2.97
C ILE A 21 0.61 -8.57 -4.50
N ASP A 22 -0.45 -9.09 -5.12
CA ASP A 22 -0.66 -8.95 -6.55
C ASP A 22 -1.18 -7.54 -6.84
N ARG A 23 -0.44 -6.78 -7.66
CA ARG A 23 -0.83 -5.42 -8.06
C ARG A 23 -2.08 -5.40 -8.95
N ALA A 24 -2.48 -6.54 -9.52
CA ALA A 24 -3.67 -6.71 -10.36
C ALA A 24 -3.85 -5.56 -11.37
N ALA A 25 -2.77 -5.22 -12.08
CA ALA A 25 -2.66 -3.97 -12.85
C ALA A 25 -3.69 -3.84 -13.98
N HIS A 26 -4.26 -4.96 -14.44
CA HIS A 26 -5.28 -5.00 -15.49
C HIS A 26 -6.63 -4.41 -15.05
N HIS A 27 -6.89 -4.27 -13.74
CA HIS A 27 -8.12 -3.66 -13.22
C HIS A 27 -8.04 -2.15 -13.00
N ARG A 28 -6.89 -1.52 -13.22
CA ARG A 28 -6.67 -0.09 -12.87
C ARG A 28 -7.59 0.90 -13.58
N LEU A 29 -8.13 0.53 -14.74
CA LEU A 29 -9.08 1.34 -15.52
C LEU A 29 -10.51 0.79 -15.46
N ASP A 30 -10.73 -0.31 -14.73
CA ASP A 30 -12.05 -0.94 -14.59
C ASP A 30 -12.76 -0.34 -13.37
N GLU A 31 -13.48 0.76 -13.59
CA GLU A 31 -14.20 1.47 -12.53
C GLU A 31 -15.24 0.61 -11.82
N ALA A 32 -15.90 -0.30 -12.55
CA ALA A 32 -16.91 -1.19 -11.98
C ALA A 32 -16.25 -2.20 -11.03
N TRP A 33 -15.15 -2.82 -11.44
CA TRP A 33 -14.39 -3.72 -10.59
C TRP A 33 -13.83 -2.99 -9.36
N LEU A 34 -13.28 -1.80 -9.55
CA LEU A 34 -12.75 -0.99 -8.44
C LEU A 34 -13.84 -0.61 -7.43
N ALA A 35 -15.06 -0.31 -7.89
CA ALA A 35 -16.19 -0.03 -7.01
C ALA A 35 -16.61 -1.27 -6.19
N VAL A 36 -16.61 -2.45 -6.82
CA VAL A 36 -16.87 -3.72 -6.13
C VAL A 36 -15.78 -4.01 -5.10
N ALA A 37 -14.50 -3.92 -5.48
CA ALA A 37 -13.38 -4.10 -4.56
C ALA A 37 -13.44 -3.11 -3.37
N TRP A 38 -13.76 -1.84 -3.62
CA TRP A 38 -13.90 -0.83 -2.58
C TRP A 38 -15.02 -1.15 -1.57
N SER A 39 -16.15 -1.68 -2.05
CA SER A 39 -17.31 -2.00 -1.19
C SER A 39 -17.20 -3.32 -0.43
N HIS A 40 -16.19 -4.13 -0.71
CA HIS A 40 -16.01 -5.41 -0.05
C HIS A 40 -15.65 -5.23 1.45
N PRO A 41 -16.29 -5.97 2.39
CA PRO A 41 -16.12 -5.74 3.84
C PRO A 41 -14.71 -6.06 4.37
N THR A 42 -13.95 -6.87 3.65
CA THR A 42 -12.56 -7.19 4.02
C THR A 42 -11.57 -6.14 3.53
N THR A 43 -11.96 -5.24 2.62
CA THR A 43 -11.07 -4.22 2.07
C THR A 43 -10.47 -3.36 3.18
N ARG A 44 -9.15 -3.13 3.07
CA ARG A 44 -8.37 -2.35 4.02
C ARG A 44 -7.86 -1.07 3.38
N VAL A 45 -7.95 0.02 4.14
CA VAL A 45 -7.64 1.36 3.65
C VAL A 45 -6.78 2.09 4.66
N PHE A 46 -5.77 2.82 4.20
CA PHE A 46 -5.02 3.77 5.02
C PHE A 46 -4.85 5.11 4.30
N VAL A 47 -4.48 6.15 5.04
CA VAL A 47 -4.23 7.48 4.47
C VAL A 47 -2.72 7.66 4.25
N VAL A 48 -2.36 8.21 3.10
CA VAL A 48 -1.00 8.68 2.77
C VAL A 48 -1.02 10.20 2.62
N SER A 49 -0.04 10.85 3.24
CA SER A 49 0.12 12.30 3.16
C SER A 49 1.58 12.70 3.38
N GLY A 50 2.15 13.49 2.48
CA GLY A 50 3.52 13.98 2.58
C GLY A 50 4.57 12.86 2.59
N GLY A 51 4.29 11.73 1.94
CA GLY A 51 5.12 10.53 1.98
C GLY A 51 5.12 9.78 3.33
N GLN A 52 4.16 10.06 4.20
CA GLN A 52 3.98 9.41 5.50
C GLN A 52 2.64 8.67 5.57
N VAL A 53 2.58 7.68 6.45
CA VAL A 53 1.36 6.98 6.89
C VAL A 53 1.32 6.94 8.41
N LEU A 54 0.18 6.59 8.99
CA LEU A 54 0.13 6.24 10.41
C LEU A 54 0.58 4.78 10.58
N ILE A 55 1.52 4.57 11.49
CA ILE A 55 1.93 3.24 11.95
C ILE A 55 1.68 3.13 13.45
N ASP A 56 1.46 1.91 13.93
CA ASP A 56 1.39 1.61 15.35
C ASP A 56 2.26 0.40 15.71
N ASP A 57 2.72 0.38 16.96
CA ASP A 57 3.48 -0.74 17.51
C ASP A 57 2.50 -1.78 18.07
N THR A 58 2.64 -3.02 17.62
CA THR A 58 1.73 -4.10 17.99
C THR A 58 2.12 -4.69 19.36
N PRO A 59 1.17 -5.27 20.12
CA PRO A 59 1.45 -5.84 21.44
C PRO A 59 2.52 -6.95 21.47
N ASP A 60 2.75 -7.61 20.34
CA ASP A 60 3.78 -8.63 20.13
C ASP A 60 5.15 -8.06 19.71
N GLY A 61 5.30 -6.73 19.71
CA GLY A 61 6.57 -6.03 19.45
C GLY A 61 6.87 -5.79 17.96
N GLY A 62 5.89 -5.98 17.09
CA GLY A 62 5.94 -5.59 15.69
C GLY A 62 5.49 -4.15 15.45
N THR A 63 5.46 -3.76 14.18
CA THR A 63 4.90 -2.48 13.74
C THR A 63 4.01 -2.75 12.53
N GLU A 64 2.85 -2.12 12.48
CA GLU A 64 1.89 -2.24 11.38
C GLU A 64 1.40 -0.87 10.91
N ILE A 65 0.86 -0.81 9.69
CA ILE A 65 0.14 0.37 9.21
C ILE A 65 -1.23 0.41 9.86
N VAL A 66 -1.62 1.58 10.37
CA VAL A 66 -2.99 1.79 10.86
C VAL A 66 -3.94 1.80 9.67
N MET A 67 -4.74 0.74 9.55
CA MET A 67 -5.73 0.57 8.50
C MET A 67 -7.15 0.56 9.07
N THR A 68 -8.10 0.94 8.23
CA THR A 68 -9.53 0.94 8.53
C THR A 68 -10.30 0.19 7.44
N GLN A 69 -11.53 -0.18 7.73
CA GLN A 69 -12.43 -0.70 6.69
C GLN A 69 -12.83 0.41 5.73
N ALA A 70 -13.11 0.07 4.47
CA ALA A 70 -13.40 1.07 3.43
C ALA A 70 -14.61 1.97 3.74
N PHE A 71 -15.62 1.47 4.47
CA PHE A 71 -16.79 2.24 4.86
C PHE A 71 -16.55 3.19 6.05
N GLU A 72 -15.48 2.99 6.80
CA GLU A 72 -15.03 3.89 7.88
C GLU A 72 -13.93 4.84 7.39
N ALA A 73 -13.44 4.62 6.18
CA ALA A 73 -12.38 5.43 5.60
C ALA A 73 -12.85 6.89 5.43
N PRO A 74 -11.99 7.88 5.76
CA PRO A 74 -12.33 9.27 5.59
C PRO A 74 -12.73 9.58 4.14
N VAL A 75 -13.85 10.29 3.95
CA VAL A 75 -14.30 10.72 2.61
C VAL A 75 -13.19 11.48 1.91
N THR A 76 -12.93 11.15 0.64
CA THR A 76 -11.96 11.87 -0.20
C THR A 76 -12.58 12.18 -1.56
N GLU A 77 -12.39 13.41 -2.01
CA GLU A 77 -12.72 13.85 -3.37
C GLU A 77 -11.50 13.79 -4.30
N THR A 78 -10.33 13.45 -3.76
CA THR A 78 -9.05 13.51 -4.47
C THR A 78 -8.75 12.18 -5.15
N HIS A 79 -7.89 11.34 -4.57
CA HIS A 79 -7.47 10.10 -5.21
C HIS A 79 -7.54 8.91 -4.25
N ARG A 80 -8.10 7.82 -4.78
CA ARG A 80 -8.06 6.47 -4.20
C ARG A 80 -7.09 5.64 -5.02
N TYR A 81 -6.03 5.16 -4.40
CA TYR A 81 -5.05 4.30 -5.04
C TYR A 81 -5.36 2.85 -4.72
N PHE A 82 -5.71 2.07 -5.73
CA PHE A 82 -5.72 0.62 -5.59
C PHE A 82 -4.28 0.10 -5.58
N LEU A 83 -3.89 -0.58 -4.51
CA LEU A 83 -2.50 -1.02 -4.29
C LEU A 83 -2.28 -2.48 -4.68
N GLY A 84 -3.36 -3.27 -4.69
CA GLY A 84 -3.35 -4.69 -5.02
C GLY A 84 -4.22 -5.51 -4.08
N THR A 85 -4.11 -6.83 -4.24
CA THR A 85 -4.84 -7.84 -3.47
C THR A 85 -3.85 -8.87 -2.93
N ASP A 86 -4.07 -9.38 -1.72
CA ASP A 86 -3.28 -10.49 -1.19
C ASP A 86 -3.86 -11.87 -1.58
N GLU A 87 -3.17 -12.93 -1.14
CA GLU A 87 -3.56 -14.33 -1.42
C GLU A 87 -4.92 -14.71 -0.78
N GLU A 88 -5.36 -13.98 0.25
CA GLU A 88 -6.65 -14.17 0.91
C GLU A 88 -7.79 -13.40 0.22
N GLY A 89 -7.47 -12.63 -0.83
CA GLY A 89 -8.44 -11.83 -1.57
C GLY A 89 -8.73 -10.47 -0.93
N VAL A 90 -7.97 -10.03 0.08
CA VAL A 90 -8.14 -8.71 0.68
C VAL A 90 -7.59 -7.65 -0.27
N SER A 91 -8.44 -6.70 -0.65
CA SER A 91 -8.04 -5.55 -1.46
C SER A 91 -7.52 -4.43 -0.58
N TYR A 92 -6.43 -3.80 -0.99
CA TYR A 92 -5.80 -2.70 -0.28
C TYR A 92 -5.88 -1.40 -1.07
N PHE A 93 -6.30 -0.33 -0.40
CA PHE A 93 -6.31 1.01 -0.97
C PHE A 93 -5.54 2.01 -0.08
N ALA A 94 -4.95 3.01 -0.71
CA ALA A 94 -4.50 4.22 -0.03
C ALA A 94 -5.33 5.43 -0.45
N LEU A 95 -5.63 6.30 0.51
CA LEU A 95 -6.25 7.59 0.27
C LEU A 95 -5.20 8.68 0.35
N GLN A 96 -5.04 9.45 -0.72
CA GLN A 96 -4.24 10.66 -0.65
C GLN A 96 -5.05 11.77 0.03
N LYS A 97 -4.45 12.42 1.02
CA LYS A 97 -4.98 13.61 1.71
C LYS A 97 -3.89 14.63 2.00
N ASP A 98 -4.30 15.86 2.29
CA ASP A 98 -3.40 16.97 2.65
C ASP A 98 -2.78 16.80 4.04
N SER A 99 -3.43 16.03 4.92
CA SER A 99 -2.90 15.65 6.23
C SER A 99 -3.32 14.23 6.59
N LEU A 100 -2.50 13.57 7.43
CA LEU A 100 -2.91 12.34 8.08
C LEU A 100 -4.10 12.60 9.03
N PRO A 101 -4.95 11.59 9.29
CA PRO A 101 -5.95 11.67 10.34
C PRO A 101 -5.29 12.00 11.68
N GLY A 102 -6.04 12.65 12.58
CA GLY A 102 -5.62 12.76 13.97
C GLY A 102 -5.33 11.38 14.56
N ARG A 103 -4.46 11.32 15.58
CA ARG A 103 -4.08 10.08 16.26
C ARG A 103 -5.35 9.27 16.61
N MET A 104 -5.53 8.11 15.94
CA MET A 104 -6.72 7.27 16.11
C MET A 104 -6.71 6.55 17.47
N ASP A 105 -5.51 6.32 18.00
CA ASP A 105 -5.21 5.84 19.35
C ASP A 105 -4.04 6.68 19.94
N GLN A 106 -3.61 6.36 21.16
CA GLN A 106 -2.51 7.09 21.81
C GLN A 106 -1.11 6.61 21.39
N SER A 107 -0.96 5.54 20.61
CA SER A 107 0.32 4.91 20.23
C SER A 107 0.72 5.20 18.77
N ALA A 108 -0.24 5.25 17.87
CA ALA A 108 -0.13 5.54 16.45
C ALA A 108 0.59 6.85 16.17
N ARG A 109 1.50 6.80 15.21
CA ARG A 109 2.37 7.92 14.88
C ARG A 109 2.62 8.02 13.38
N PRO A 110 2.76 9.24 12.83
CA PRO A 110 3.23 9.43 11.47
C PRO A 110 4.64 8.85 11.29
N ALA A 111 4.86 8.10 10.23
CA ALA A 111 6.20 7.65 9.83
C ALA A 111 6.36 7.64 8.31
N GLY A 112 7.57 7.96 7.86
CA GLY A 112 7.96 7.84 6.45
C GLY A 112 8.74 6.55 6.18
N LEU A 113 9.00 6.25 4.91
CA LEU A 113 9.65 5.00 4.48
C LEU A 113 11.00 4.72 5.17
N ARG A 114 11.80 5.76 5.46
CA ARG A 114 13.09 5.60 6.14
C ARG A 114 12.94 5.07 7.56
N GLU A 115 11.88 5.46 8.24
CA GLU A 115 11.62 5.12 9.63
C GLU A 115 10.84 3.81 9.74
N ALA A 116 9.78 3.65 8.96
CA ALA A 116 8.89 2.50 9.03
C ALA A 116 9.38 1.28 8.22
N GLY A 117 10.16 1.50 7.15
CA GLY A 117 10.40 0.46 6.13
C GLY A 117 11.13 -0.79 6.62
N LEU A 118 11.93 -0.70 7.70
CA LEU A 118 12.59 -1.85 8.33
C LEU A 118 11.83 -2.42 9.52
N LEU A 119 10.79 -1.73 9.99
CA LEU A 119 9.95 -2.14 11.12
C LEU A 119 8.72 -2.91 10.64
N LEU A 120 8.17 -2.49 9.49
CA LEU A 120 6.99 -3.10 8.89
C LEU A 120 7.30 -4.49 8.31
N GLY A 121 6.33 -5.39 8.42
CA GLY A 121 6.36 -6.66 7.69
C GLY A 121 6.35 -6.46 6.17
N PRO A 122 6.73 -7.49 5.37
CA PRO A 122 6.90 -7.37 3.92
C PRO A 122 5.66 -6.83 3.17
N ARG A 123 4.46 -7.22 3.60
CA ARG A 123 3.19 -6.75 3.04
C ARG A 123 3.03 -5.24 3.22
N ASP A 124 3.07 -4.79 4.46
CA ASP A 124 2.86 -3.40 4.83
C ASP A 124 3.96 -2.49 4.25
N ALA A 125 5.22 -2.93 4.29
CA ALA A 125 6.31 -2.23 3.64
C ALA A 125 6.06 -2.08 2.12
N GLY A 126 5.62 -3.14 1.45
CA GLY A 126 5.27 -3.12 0.03
C GLY A 126 4.11 -2.16 -0.29
N LEU A 127 3.05 -2.18 0.52
CA LEU A 127 1.89 -1.29 0.40
C LEU A 127 2.30 0.18 0.62
N MET A 128 3.10 0.46 1.64
CA MET A 128 3.58 1.81 1.94
C MET A 128 4.45 2.35 0.81
N VAL A 129 5.40 1.56 0.30
CA VAL A 129 6.25 1.94 -0.84
C VAL A 129 5.38 2.28 -2.05
N HIS A 130 4.38 1.46 -2.36
CA HIS A 130 3.51 1.69 -3.51
C HIS A 130 2.67 2.98 -3.34
N ALA A 131 2.05 3.17 -2.18
CA ALA A 131 1.25 4.36 -1.89
C ALA A 131 2.08 5.65 -1.93
N VAL A 132 3.25 5.66 -1.27
CA VAL A 132 4.15 6.82 -1.23
C VAL A 132 4.72 7.13 -2.62
N ALA A 133 4.97 6.12 -3.45
CA ALA A 133 5.42 6.33 -4.83
C ALA A 133 4.33 6.99 -5.69
N LEU A 134 3.08 6.51 -5.60
CA LEU A 134 1.95 7.09 -6.33
C LEU A 134 1.65 8.53 -5.89
N GLU A 135 1.61 8.77 -4.58
CA GLU A 135 1.38 10.10 -4.00
C GLU A 135 2.47 11.09 -4.44
N ASN A 136 3.74 10.71 -4.36
CA ASN A 136 4.84 11.56 -4.79
C ASN A 136 4.83 11.81 -6.29
N TRP A 137 4.57 10.78 -7.11
CA TRP A 137 4.50 10.94 -8.55
C TRP A 137 3.42 11.96 -8.91
N GLN A 138 2.20 11.78 -8.38
CA GLN A 138 1.08 12.65 -8.65
C GLN A 138 1.30 14.09 -8.17
N ARG A 139 1.91 14.27 -6.99
CA ARG A 139 2.21 15.60 -6.44
C ARG A 139 3.25 16.35 -7.28
N LEU A 140 4.25 15.66 -7.82
CA LEU A 140 5.37 16.27 -8.54
C LEU A 140 5.19 16.33 -10.05
N HIS A 141 4.28 15.54 -10.63
CA HIS A 141 4.04 15.45 -12.07
C HIS A 141 2.62 15.95 -12.42
N ARG A 142 2.32 17.19 -12.01
CA ARG A 142 1.03 17.83 -12.30
C ARG A 142 0.90 18.35 -13.73
N PHE A 143 2.02 18.49 -14.44
CA PHE A 143 2.10 18.97 -15.81
C PHE A 143 2.88 17.96 -16.65
N CYS A 144 2.60 17.92 -17.95
CA CYS A 144 3.32 17.05 -18.88
C CYS A 144 4.79 17.48 -18.98
N SER A 145 5.73 16.57 -18.68
CA SER A 145 7.18 16.85 -18.78
C SER A 145 7.63 17.21 -20.19
N ARG A 146 6.81 16.99 -21.23
CA ARG A 146 7.09 17.33 -22.62
C ARG A 146 6.70 18.75 -23.00
N CYS A 147 5.57 19.27 -22.49
CA CYS A 147 5.03 20.58 -22.91
C CYS A 147 4.77 21.57 -21.77
N GLY A 148 4.83 21.14 -20.52
CA GLY A 148 4.59 22.01 -19.35
C GLY A 148 3.12 22.33 -19.08
N GLU A 149 2.20 21.73 -19.84
CA GLU A 149 0.74 21.79 -19.65
C GLU A 149 0.21 20.48 -19.08
#